data_AF-A0A1X1KCD1-F1
#
_entry.id   AF-A0A1X1KCD1-F1
#
_cell.length_a   1.000
_cell.length_b   1.000
_cell.length_c   1.000
_cell.angle_alpha   90.00
_cell.angle_beta   90.00
_cell.angle_gamma   90.00
#
_symmetry.space_group_name_H-M   'P 1'
#
loop_
_entity.id
_entity.type
_entity.pdbx_description
1 polymer ?
#
loop_
_entity_poly.entity_id
_entity_poly.type
_entity_poly.pdbx_seq_one_letter_code
_entity_poly.pdbx_strand_id
1 'polypeptide(L)'
;MEPLHFIIKLLDIKDPNVQIMDVVNRDTHKEIIAKLDYEAPSCPECGSQMKKYDFQKPSKIPYLETTGMPTRILLKKRRFKCYHCSKMMVSQTSLVEKNHQIPRIINQKIAQKLIEKTSMTDIAHQLAIST
;
A
#
# COMPACT_ATOMS: atom_id res chain seq x y z
N MET A 1 3.96 -17.81 12.86
CA MET A 1 4.17 -17.04 11.61
C MET A 1 3.09 -17.29 10.56
N GLU A 2 2.24 -18.31 10.68
CA GLU A 2 1.23 -18.69 9.68
C GLU A 2 0.01 -17.75 9.51
N PRO A 3 -0.54 -17.04 10.54
CA PRO A 3 -1.77 -16.28 10.34
C PRO A 3 -1.59 -15.06 9.43
N LEU A 4 -0.43 -14.39 9.46
CA LEU A 4 -0.16 -13.22 8.62
C LEU A 4 0.02 -13.58 7.14
N HIS A 5 0.55 -14.78 6.86
CA HIS A 5 0.69 -15.28 5.49
C HIS A 5 -0.69 -15.58 4.85
N PHE A 6 -1.65 -16.02 5.66
CA PHE A 6 -3.03 -16.19 5.21
C PHE A 6 -3.69 -14.86 4.83
N ILE A 7 -3.41 -13.80 5.60
CA ILE A 7 -3.94 -12.45 5.32
C ILE A 7 -3.41 -11.90 3.99
N ILE A 8 -2.12 -12.11 3.67
CA ILE A 8 -1.54 -11.71 2.37
C ILE A 8 -2.29 -12.39 1.22
N LYS A 9 -2.57 -13.69 1.35
CA LYS A 9 -3.34 -14.45 0.34
C LYS A 9 -4.78 -13.97 0.21
N LEU A 10 -5.45 -13.69 1.32
CA LEU A 10 -6.83 -13.19 1.32
C LEU A 10 -6.95 -11.81 0.67
N LEU A 11 -5.95 -10.94 0.84
CA LEU A 11 -5.94 -9.60 0.28
C LEU A 11 -5.42 -9.53 -1.16
N ASP A 12 -5.17 -10.68 -1.81
CA ASP A 12 -4.61 -10.77 -3.17
C ASP A 12 -3.40 -9.81 -3.40
N ILE A 13 -2.56 -9.63 -2.36
CA ILE A 13 -1.37 -8.78 -2.48
C ILE A 13 -0.31 -9.58 -3.23
N LYS A 14 -0.16 -9.28 -4.52
CA LYS A 14 0.75 -9.99 -5.45
C LYS A 14 2.23 -9.75 -5.19
N ASP A 15 2.58 -8.74 -4.39
CA ASP A 15 3.96 -8.33 -4.18
C ASP A 15 4.60 -9.11 -3.02
N PRO A 16 5.60 -9.98 -3.28
CA PRO A 16 6.18 -10.84 -2.26
C PRO A 16 7.02 -10.08 -1.22
N ASN A 17 7.38 -8.82 -1.50
CA ASN A 17 8.22 -8.01 -0.61
C ASN A 17 7.38 -7.17 0.37
N VAL A 18 6.05 -7.23 0.29
CA VAL A 18 5.15 -6.65 1.28
C VAL A 18 5.06 -7.59 2.47
N GLN A 19 5.59 -7.17 3.61
CA GLN A 19 5.48 -7.89 4.86
C GLN A 19 4.41 -7.24 5.75
N ILE A 20 3.36 -7.99 6.07
CA ILE A 20 2.38 -7.56 7.07
C ILE A 20 3.04 -7.71 8.44
N MET A 21 3.07 -6.61 9.19
CA MET A 21 3.59 -6.57 10.55
C MET A 21 2.50 -6.87 11.56
N ASP A 22 1.32 -6.25 11.39
CA ASP A 22 0.24 -6.33 12.35
C ASP A 22 -1.11 -5.95 11.72
N VAL A 23 -2.20 -6.36 12.36
CA VAL A 23 -3.57 -5.97 11.99
C VAL A 23 -4.29 -5.48 13.24
N VAL A 24 -4.69 -4.21 13.22
CA VAL A 24 -5.38 -3.54 14.32
C VAL A 24 -6.83 -3.31 13.93
N ASN A 25 -7.77 -3.84 14.71
CA ASN A 25 -9.17 -3.49 14.58
C ASN A 25 -9.43 -2.21 15.40
N ARG A 26 -9.88 -1.14 14.73
CA ARG A 26 -10.44 0.05 15.39
C ARG A 26 -11.96 -0.05 15.38
N ASP A 27 -12.61 0.78 16.19
CA ASP A 27 -14.08 0.81 16.27
C ASP A 27 -14.75 1.18 14.94
N THR A 28 -14.05 1.94 14.08
CA THR A 28 -14.60 2.43 12.81
C THR A 28 -14.02 1.76 11.56
N HIS A 29 -12.84 1.13 11.66
CA HIS A 29 -12.14 0.55 10.50
C HIS A 29 -11.04 -0.42 10.95
N LYS A 30 -10.59 -1.27 10.02
CA LYS A 30 -9.42 -2.13 10.22
C LYS A 30 -8.18 -1.47 9.63
N GLU A 31 -7.07 -1.50 10.37
CA GLU A 31 -5.76 -1.05 9.91
C GLU A 31 -4.82 -2.24 9.74
N ILE A 32 -4.30 -2.41 8.53
CA ILE A 32 -3.29 -3.43 8.21
C ILE A 32 -1.95 -2.75 8.09
N ILE A 33 -1.06 -3.01 9.04
CA ILE A 33 0.27 -2.41 9.09
C ILE A 33 1.21 -3.27 8.27
N ALA A 34 1.77 -2.69 7.20
CA ALA A 34 2.66 -3.39 6.29
C ALA A 34 3.95 -2.58 6.04
N LYS A 35 5.04 -3.28 5.79
CA LYS A 35 6.29 -2.69 5.34
C LYS A 35 6.71 -3.29 4.00
N LEU A 36 7.28 -2.45 3.15
CA LEU A 36 7.84 -2.82 1.87
C LEU A 36 9.36 -2.74 1.99
N ASP A 37 10.04 -3.87 1.95
CA ASP A 37 11.49 -3.93 2.15
C ASP A 37 12.13 -4.79 1.06
N TYR A 38 12.81 -4.13 0.12
CA TYR A 38 13.59 -4.79 -0.93
C TYR A 38 15.07 -4.81 -0.58
N GLU A 39 15.81 -5.67 -1.28
CA GLU A 39 17.27 -5.55 -1.35
C GLU A 39 17.67 -4.22 -1.98
N ALA A 40 18.84 -3.72 -1.58
CA ALA A 40 19.29 -2.43 -2.06
C ALA A 40 19.67 -2.54 -3.55
N PRO A 41 19.08 -1.73 -4.43
CA PRO A 41 19.43 -1.74 -5.85
C PRO A 41 20.67 -0.89 -6.14
N SER A 42 21.18 -0.99 -7.36
CA SER A 42 22.21 -0.07 -7.87
C SER A 42 21.61 1.31 -8.16
N CYS A 43 22.43 2.35 -8.00
CA CYS A 43 22.02 3.72 -8.27
C CYS A 43 21.80 3.95 -9.78
N PRO A 44 20.65 4.49 -10.21
CA PRO A 44 20.38 4.71 -11.64
C PRO A 44 21.25 5.78 -12.28
N GLU A 45 21.93 6.64 -11.49
CA GLU A 45 22.78 7.70 -12.04
C GLU A 45 24.25 7.32 -12.13
N CYS A 46 24.80 6.65 -11.11
CA CYS A 46 26.23 6.37 -11.02
C CYS A 46 26.57 4.88 -10.96
N GLY A 47 25.57 3.99 -11.06
CA GLY A 47 25.76 2.53 -11.03
C GLY A 47 26.21 1.95 -9.68
N SER A 48 26.57 2.80 -8.71
CA SER A 48 27.08 2.36 -7.41
C SER A 48 25.99 1.73 -6.55
N GLN A 49 26.37 0.75 -5.72
CA GLN A 49 25.45 0.06 -4.82
C GLN A 49 24.83 1.04 -3.81
N MET A 50 23.50 1.08 -3.72
CA MET A 50 22.80 1.87 -2.70
C MET A 50 22.77 1.09 -1.37
N LYS A 51 22.51 1.79 -0.25
CA LYS A 51 22.22 1.12 1.03
C LYS A 51 20.83 1.49 1.53
N LYS A 52 20.27 0.61 2.38
CA LYS A 52 19.03 0.89 3.12
C LYS A 52 19.28 2.08 4.04
N TYR A 53 18.39 3.07 3.99
CA TYR A 53 18.49 4.26 4.82
C TYR A 53 17.48 4.17 5.95
N ASP A 54 16.24 4.57 5.72
CA ASP A 54 15.15 4.51 6.67
C ASP A 54 13.82 4.19 5.97
N PHE A 55 12.71 4.28 6.70
CA PHE A 55 11.37 4.15 6.12
C PHE A 55 10.72 5.52 5.96
N GLN A 56 9.93 5.65 4.90
CA GLN A 56 9.04 6.80 4.75
C GLN A 56 7.93 6.76 5.81
N LYS A 57 7.35 7.94 6.11
CA LYS A 57 6.08 8.04 6.84
C LYS A 57 5.04 7.09 6.21
N PRO A 58 4.31 6.30 7.01
CA PRO A 58 3.32 5.36 6.49
C PRO A 58 2.31 6.06 5.59
N SER A 59 2.09 5.50 4.40
CA SER A 59 1.02 5.93 3.51
C SER A 59 -0.27 5.23 3.91
N LYS A 60 -1.37 5.98 4.04
CA LYS A 60 -2.69 5.43 4.30
C LYS A 60 -3.33 5.10 2.96
N ILE A 61 -3.53 3.82 2.70
CA ILE A 61 -4.03 3.32 1.42
C ILE A 61 -5.41 2.71 1.68
N PRO A 62 -6.51 3.25 1.11
CA PRO A 62 -7.82 2.63 1.23
C PRO A 62 -7.82 1.27 0.52
N TYR A 63 -8.50 0.30 1.09
CA TYR A 63 -8.59 -1.06 0.53
C TYR A 63 -10.03 -1.58 0.58
N LEU A 64 -10.25 -2.78 0.02
CA LEU A 64 -11.56 -3.43 0.04
C LEU A 64 -12.02 -3.70 1.48
N GLU A 65 -13.32 -3.58 1.72
CA GLU A 65 -13.95 -3.86 3.01
C GLU A 65 -13.71 -5.32 3.42
N THR A 66 -13.39 -5.53 4.69
CA THR A 66 -13.14 -6.86 5.25
C THR A 66 -14.03 -7.09 6.46
N THR A 67 -14.90 -8.11 6.41
CA THR A 67 -15.87 -8.42 7.49
C THR A 67 -16.84 -7.25 7.75
N GLY A 68 -17.31 -6.58 6.70
CA GLY A 68 -18.26 -5.47 6.82
C GLY A 68 -17.67 -4.16 7.37
N MET A 69 -16.35 -4.08 7.58
CA MET A 69 -15.67 -2.87 8.02
C MET A 69 -14.73 -2.31 6.95
N PRO A 70 -14.68 -0.97 6.77
CA PRO A 70 -13.67 -0.33 5.94
C PRO A 70 -12.27 -0.74 6.36
N THR A 71 -11.40 -0.98 5.41
CA THR A 71 -10.02 -1.43 5.68
C THR A 71 -9.03 -0.47 5.05
N ARG A 72 -7.96 -0.17 5.78
CA ARG A 72 -6.86 0.69 5.33
C ARG A 72 -5.53 -0.03 5.53
N ILE A 73 -4.67 0.05 4.53
CA ILE A 73 -3.31 -0.45 4.61
C ILE A 73 -2.40 0.73 4.97
N LEU A 74 -1.69 0.61 6.09
CA LEU A 74 -0.62 1.51 6.50
C LEU A 74 0.69 0.97 5.96
N LEU A 75 1.10 1.46 4.79
CA LEU A 75 2.30 0.96 4.10
C LEU A 75 3.52 1.84 4.37
N LYS A 76 4.54 1.27 5.02
CA LYS A 76 5.87 1.87 5.19
C LYS A 76 6.77 1.46 4.02
N LYS A 77 7.19 2.42 3.19
CA LYS A 77 8.09 2.18 2.04
C LYS A 77 9.55 2.39 2.45
N ARG A 78 10.44 1.47 2.07
CA ARG A 78 11.89 1.58 2.33
C ARG A 78 12.51 2.65 1.43
N ARG A 79 13.37 3.49 2.01
CA ARG A 79 14.22 4.44 1.28
C ARG A 79 15.64 3.91 1.17
N PHE A 80 16.25 4.18 0.03
CA PHE A 80 17.63 3.84 -0.30
C PHE A 80 18.41 5.13 -0.57
N LYS A 81 19.66 5.18 -0.09
CA LYS A 81 20.58 6.29 -0.35
C LYS A 81 21.81 5.79 -1.08
N CYS A 82 22.18 6.47 -2.16
CA CYS A 82 23.50 6.32 -2.77
C CYS A 82 24.50 7.18 -2.00
N TYR A 83 25.63 6.61 -1.59
CA TYR A 83 26.67 7.36 -0.84
C TYR A 83 27.67 8.06 -1.76
N HIS A 84 27.69 7.74 -3.05
CA HIS A 84 28.56 8.39 -4.03
C HIS A 84 27.95 9.69 -4.57
N CYS A 85 26.69 9.67 -5.02
CA CYS A 85 26.00 10.86 -5.56
C CYS A 85 24.92 11.43 -4.64
N SER A 86 24.76 10.91 -3.42
CA SER A 86 23.74 11.33 -2.44
C SER A 86 22.27 11.19 -2.89
N LYS A 87 22.00 10.54 -4.03
CA LYS A 87 20.64 10.38 -4.55
C LYS A 87 19.81 9.39 -3.72
N MET A 88 18.53 9.73 -3.55
CA MET A 88 17.55 8.95 -2.81
C MET A 88 16.60 8.21 -3.75
N MET A 89 16.22 7.00 -3.38
CA MET A 89 15.19 6.21 -4.07
C MET A 89 14.25 5.57 -3.05
N VAL A 90 13.01 5.33 -3.47
CA VAL A 90 11.97 4.70 -2.63
C VAL A 90 11.53 3.41 -3.30
N SER A 91 11.35 2.35 -2.52
CA SER A 91 10.77 1.10 -2.99
C SER A 91 9.38 1.31 -3.59
N GLN A 92 9.15 0.79 -4.78
CA GLN A 92 7.85 0.81 -5.46
C GLN A 92 7.15 -0.54 -5.31
N THR A 93 5.82 -0.55 -5.38
CA THR A 93 4.99 -1.75 -5.29
C THR A 93 3.85 -1.63 -6.29
N SER A 94 3.33 -2.76 -6.78
CA SER A 94 2.15 -2.79 -7.66
C SER A 94 0.84 -2.46 -6.93
N LEU A 95 0.82 -2.48 -5.60
CA LEU A 95 -0.36 -2.17 -4.79
C LEU A 95 -0.87 -0.74 -5.04
N VAL A 96 0.06 0.22 -5.14
CA VAL A 96 -0.22 1.64 -5.39
C VAL A 96 0.88 2.23 -6.25
N GLU A 97 0.47 2.89 -7.34
CA GLU A 97 1.37 3.57 -8.26
C GLU A 97 2.16 4.70 -7.59
N LYS A 98 3.30 5.06 -8.19
CA LYS A 98 4.10 6.19 -7.72
C LYS A 98 3.23 7.46 -7.69
N ASN A 99 3.32 8.22 -6.61
CA ASN A 99 2.58 9.47 -6.38
C ASN A 99 1.04 9.34 -6.29
N HIS A 100 0.52 8.12 -6.21
CA HIS A 100 -0.91 7.88 -6.00
C HIS A 100 -1.17 7.41 -4.57
N GLN A 101 -2.39 7.63 -4.08
CA GLN A 101 -2.86 7.08 -2.79
C GLN A 101 -3.92 6.01 -2.97
N ILE A 102 -4.71 6.10 -4.05
CA ILE A 102 -5.80 5.18 -4.35
C ILE A 102 -5.27 4.00 -5.19
N PRO A 103 -5.42 2.76 -4.72
CA PRO A 103 -5.07 1.58 -5.50
C PRO A 103 -5.93 1.41 -6.76
N ARG A 104 -5.37 0.73 -7.77
CA ARG A 104 -6.12 0.34 -8.98
C ARG A 104 -7.38 -0.47 -8.67
N ILE A 105 -7.33 -1.36 -7.68
CA ILE A 105 -8.48 -2.19 -7.29
C ILE A 105 -9.66 -1.36 -6.78
N ILE A 106 -9.40 -0.23 -6.10
CA ILE A 106 -10.45 0.69 -5.67
C ILE A 106 -11.05 1.40 -6.89
N ASN A 107 -10.23 1.87 -7.84
CA ASN A 107 -10.73 2.48 -9.07
C ASN A 107 -11.62 1.52 -9.88
N GLN A 108 -11.27 0.23 -9.92
CA GLN A 108 -12.10 -0.80 -10.54
C GLN A 108 -13.45 -0.97 -9.81
N LYS A 109 -13.45 -0.99 -8.47
CA LYS A 109 -14.69 -1.08 -7.68
C LYS A 109 -15.56 0.18 -7.81
N ILE A 110 -14.96 1.37 -7.90
CA ILE A 110 -15.68 2.62 -8.21
C ILE A 110 -16.37 2.50 -9.56
N ALA A 111 -15.64 2.07 -10.60
CA ALA A 111 -16.21 1.89 -11.94
C ALA A 111 -17.39 0.90 -11.94
N GLN A 112 -17.26 -0.22 -11.23
CA GLN A 112 -18.35 -1.18 -11.07
C GLN A 112 -19.59 -0.56 -10.42
N LYS A 113 -19.43 0.17 -9.32
CA LYS A 113 -20.57 0.80 -8.62
C LYS A 113 -21.24 1.91 -9.41
N LEU A 114 -20.47 2.63 -10.23
CA LEU A 114 -21.00 3.59 -11.19
C LEU A 114 -21.86 2.90 -12.26
N ILE A 115 -21.46 1.72 -12.74
CA ILE A 115 -22.26 0.90 -13.66
C ILE A 115 -23.57 0.44 -12.99
N GLU A 116 -23.52 0.10 -11.70
CA GLU A 116 -24.69 -0.23 -10.86
C GLU A 116 -25.58 0.99 -10.53
N LYS A 117 -25.26 2.18 -11.06
CA LYS A 117 -25.98 3.45 -10.84
C LYS A 117 -26.04 3.88 -9.36
N THR A 118 -25.04 3.52 -8.58
CA THR A 118 -24.91 4.01 -7.20
C THR A 118 -24.46 5.47 -7.22
N SER A 119 -24.94 6.31 -6.29
CA SER A 119 -24.54 7.72 -6.25
C SER A 119 -23.06 7.89 -5.90
N MET A 120 -22.40 8.95 -6.39
CA MET A 120 -20.99 9.20 -6.07
C MET A 120 -20.75 9.39 -4.57
N THR A 121 -21.72 9.98 -3.86
CA THR A 121 -21.69 10.15 -2.40
C THR A 121 -21.76 8.82 -1.66
N ASP A 122 -22.61 7.90 -2.10
CA ASP A 122 -22.72 6.57 -1.50
C ASP A 122 -21.47 5.74 -1.76
N ILE A 123 -20.90 5.84 -2.97
CA ILE A 123 -19.65 5.19 -3.35
C ILE A 123 -18.50 5.69 -2.46
N ALA A 124 -18.40 7.01 -2.27
CA ALA A 124 -17.38 7.61 -1.43
C ALA A 124 -17.49 7.18 0.03
N HIS A 125 -18.71 7.15 0.57
CA HIS A 125 -18.98 6.67 1.92
C HIS A 125 -18.59 5.20 2.10
N GLN A 126 -19.00 4.32 1.17
CA GLN A 126 -18.72 2.88 1.24
C GLN A 126 -17.22 2.58 1.10
N LEU A 127 -16.53 3.27 0.19
CA LEU A 127 -15.10 3.03 -0.04
C LEU A 127 -14.19 3.83 0.89
N ALA A 128 -14.77 4.63 1.80
CA ALA A 128 -14.06 5.53 2.71
C ALA A 128 -13.04 6.43 1.98
N ILE A 129 -13.43 6.93 0.80
CA ILE A 129 -12.67 7.85 -0.04
C ILE A 129 -13.34 9.23 -0.05
N SER A 130 -12.56 10.27 -0.31
CA SER A 130 -13.10 11.61 -0.55
C SER A 130 -13.61 11.72 -1.98
N THR A 131 -14.77 12.36 -2.16
CA THR A 131 -15.31 12.80 -3.46
C THR A 131 -14.52 13.95 -4.04
#